data_AF-A0A8B7P9P5-F1
#
_entry.id   AF-A0A8B7P9P5-F1
#
_cell.length_a   1.000
_cell.length_b   1.000
_cell.length_c   1.000
_cell.angle_alpha   90.00
_cell.angle_beta   90.00
_cell.angle_gamma   90.00
#
_symmetry.space_group_name_H-M   'P 1'
#
loop_
_entity.id
_entity.type
_entity.pdbx_description
1 polymer ?
#
loop_
_entity_poly.entity_id
_entity_poly.type
_entity_poly.pdbx_seq_one_letter_code
_entity_poly.pdbx_strand_id
1 'polypeptide(L)'
;MKQQWFVVVLLLVAAAAATEKQKSDKKHNKISEIEKKLDALLELEAELENEIIDAAKDEEEGDAEEEEAQDMQREDPKIYQIDVQEDPCAGVPCPAGRSCVVTMSGKGACQCVTACEEETDPRRRVCSNHNETWMTDCDLHRQRCLCEDGLAGCQDDKYKHLHIDYYGQCQQLPECEPEDLADFPRRMREWLFSVMRDMADRHILSAHYEKLEREAEDDETQKWSNAVVWKWCDLDGPPKDKVVSRHELFPLRAPLLTLEHCIAPFLDSCDPNDDHKITLKEWGVCLKLDEEDVADMDDLCEDIRDQEAKPVKKI
;
A
#
# COMPACT_ATOMS: atom_id res chain seq x y z
N MET A 1 57.47 11.58 -22.82
CA MET A 1 56.02 11.76 -22.62
C MET A 1 55.25 10.44 -22.49
N LYS A 2 55.39 9.44 -23.38
CA LYS A 2 54.63 8.17 -23.28
C LYS A 2 54.91 7.34 -22.01
N GLN A 3 56.16 7.24 -21.54
CA GLN A 3 56.48 6.49 -20.31
C GLN A 3 55.94 7.13 -19.04
N GLN A 4 55.94 8.46 -18.93
CA GLN A 4 55.34 9.17 -17.79
C GLN A 4 53.82 8.98 -17.73
N TRP A 5 53.15 8.90 -18.88
CA TRP A 5 51.70 8.69 -18.93
C TRP A 5 51.30 7.28 -18.48
N PHE A 6 52.07 6.25 -18.87
CA PHE A 6 51.84 4.87 -18.41
C PHE A 6 51.98 4.71 -16.89
N VAL A 7 52.95 5.38 -16.27
CA VAL A 7 53.15 5.33 -14.82
C VAL A 7 51.98 5.99 -14.08
N VAL A 8 51.46 7.10 -14.60
CA VAL A 8 50.29 7.78 -14.01
C VAL A 8 49.03 6.93 -14.12
N VAL A 9 48.79 6.29 -15.27
CA VAL A 9 47.63 5.40 -15.45
C VAL A 9 47.73 4.17 -14.53
N LEU A 10 48.90 3.56 -14.39
CA LEU A 10 49.10 2.44 -13.46
C LEU A 10 48.86 2.82 -12.00
N LEU A 11 49.28 4.01 -11.59
CA LEU A 11 49.02 4.51 -10.23
C LEU A 11 47.54 4.80 -9.99
N LEU A 12 46.81 5.32 -10.98
CA LEU A 12 45.36 5.55 -10.86
C LEU A 12 44.57 4.24 -10.79
N VAL A 13 44.94 3.23 -11.59
CA VAL A 13 44.30 1.90 -11.54
C VAL A 13 44.57 1.21 -10.20
N ALA A 14 45.80 1.29 -9.68
CA ALA A 14 46.14 0.75 -8.37
C ALA A 14 45.37 1.46 -7.22
N ALA A 15 45.18 2.78 -7.32
CA ALA A 15 44.37 3.54 -6.36
C ALA A 15 42.89 3.14 -6.41
N ALA A 16 42.31 2.97 -7.60
CA ALA A 16 40.91 2.53 -7.75
C ALA A 16 40.68 1.09 -7.23
N ALA A 17 41.61 0.17 -7.50
CA ALA A 17 41.52 -1.19 -6.97
C ALA A 17 41.64 -1.23 -5.43
N ALA A 18 42.45 -0.34 -4.85
CA ALA A 18 42.58 -0.21 -3.40
C ALA A 18 41.30 0.34 -2.74
N THR A 19 40.62 1.29 -3.37
CA THR A 19 39.36 1.84 -2.83
C THR A 19 38.21 0.84 -2.90
N GLU A 20 38.10 0.06 -3.98
CA GLU A 20 37.10 -1.02 -4.09
C GLU A 20 37.33 -2.13 -3.05
N LYS A 21 38.59 -2.56 -2.86
CA LYS A 21 38.94 -3.54 -1.83
C LYS A 21 38.58 -3.02 -0.43
N GLN A 22 38.89 -1.77 -0.13
CA GLN A 22 38.55 -1.14 1.15
C GLN A 22 37.03 -1.03 1.37
N LYS A 23 36.24 -0.84 0.31
CA LYS A 23 34.77 -0.81 0.38
C LYS A 23 34.19 -2.22 0.60
N SER A 24 34.76 -3.24 -0.04
CA SER A 24 34.41 -4.65 0.14
C SER A 24 34.68 -5.13 1.57
N ASP A 25 35.89 -4.83 2.09
CA ASP A 25 36.29 -5.21 3.46
C ASP A 25 35.39 -4.55 4.52
N LYS A 26 34.99 -3.28 4.31
CA LYS A 26 34.01 -2.61 5.19
C LYS A 26 32.61 -3.24 5.14
N LYS A 27 32.16 -3.70 3.97
CA LYS A 27 30.87 -4.39 3.81
C LYS A 27 30.90 -5.75 4.51
N HIS A 28 31.98 -6.52 4.33
CA HIS A 28 32.17 -7.82 4.99
C HIS A 28 32.24 -7.69 6.52
N ASN A 29 32.93 -6.67 7.05
CA ASN A 29 32.97 -6.43 8.49
C ASN A 29 31.58 -6.06 9.06
N LYS A 30 30.77 -5.29 8.34
CA LYS A 30 29.39 -4.97 8.76
C LYS A 30 28.49 -6.20 8.75
N ILE A 31 28.60 -7.07 7.74
CA ILE A 31 27.82 -8.31 7.67
C ILE A 31 28.19 -9.23 8.84
N SER A 32 29.48 -9.41 9.12
CA SER A 32 29.95 -10.19 10.27
C SER A 32 29.47 -9.64 11.63
N GLU A 33 29.33 -8.32 11.76
CA GLU A 33 28.77 -7.71 12.98
C GLU A 33 27.25 -7.94 13.11
N ILE A 34 26.52 -7.98 12.00
CA ILE A 34 25.09 -8.27 11.97
C ILE A 34 24.84 -9.75 12.30
N GLU A 35 25.62 -10.67 11.71
CA GLU A 35 25.53 -12.11 12.00
C GLU A 35 25.74 -12.39 13.50
N LYS A 36 26.75 -11.77 14.11
CA LYS A 36 26.98 -11.89 15.57
C LYS A 36 25.83 -11.34 16.42
N LYS A 37 25.17 -10.28 15.97
CA LYS A 37 24.01 -9.71 16.66
C LYS A 37 22.78 -10.61 16.51
N LEU A 38 22.63 -11.28 15.36
CA LEU A 38 21.55 -12.22 15.11
C LEU A 38 21.71 -13.49 15.95
N ASP A 39 22.92 -14.04 16.03
CA ASP A 39 23.21 -15.20 16.89
C ASP A 39 22.93 -14.89 18.36
N ALA A 40 23.34 -13.72 18.84
CA ALA A 40 23.07 -13.28 20.21
C ALA A 40 21.56 -13.05 20.48
N LEU A 41 20.77 -12.70 19.46
CA LEU A 41 19.33 -12.51 19.60
C LEU A 41 18.60 -13.87 19.72
N LEU A 42 19.04 -14.87 18.95
CA LEU A 42 18.50 -16.23 18.98
C LEU A 42 18.80 -16.95 20.29
N GLU A 43 19.98 -16.73 20.88
CA GLU A 43 20.31 -17.25 22.21
C GLU A 43 19.37 -16.67 23.28
N LEU A 44 19.06 -15.37 23.19
CA LEU A 44 18.18 -14.68 24.14
C LEU A 44 16.71 -15.11 24.01
N GLU A 45 16.27 -15.45 22.80
CA GLU A 45 14.94 -16.03 22.55
C GLU A 45 14.81 -17.43 23.16
N ALA A 46 15.85 -18.27 23.02
CA ALA A 46 15.88 -19.60 23.64
C ALA A 46 15.92 -19.53 25.17
N GLU A 47 16.60 -18.55 25.76
CA GLU A 47 16.58 -18.32 27.21
C GLU A 47 15.18 -17.92 27.70
N LEU A 48 14.50 -17.03 26.97
CA LEU A 48 13.14 -16.60 27.32
C LEU A 48 12.11 -17.74 27.20
N GLU A 49 12.23 -18.61 26.20
CA GLU A 49 11.37 -19.79 26.09
C GLU A 49 11.52 -20.74 27.29
N ASN A 50 12.76 -20.95 27.77
CA ASN A 50 13.01 -21.77 28.95
C ASN A 50 12.44 -21.13 30.22
N GLU A 51 12.55 -19.81 30.39
CA GLU A 51 11.95 -19.09 31.52
C GLU A 51 10.41 -19.20 31.53
N ILE A 52 9.76 -19.14 30.36
CA ILE A 52 8.31 -19.33 30.24
C ILE A 52 7.91 -20.76 30.63
N ILE A 53 8.70 -21.76 30.23
CA ILE A 53 8.47 -23.17 30.58
C ILE A 53 8.63 -23.41 32.08
N ASP A 54 9.62 -22.80 32.72
CA ASP A 54 9.85 -22.96 34.15
C ASP A 54 8.82 -22.21 34.99
N ALA A 55 8.39 -21.01 34.56
CA ALA A 55 7.27 -20.30 35.19
C ALA A 55 5.95 -21.08 35.11
N ALA A 56 5.74 -21.85 34.04
CA ALA A 56 4.57 -22.74 33.91
C ALA A 56 4.64 -23.98 34.81
N LYS A 57 5.84 -24.42 35.22
CA LYS A 57 6.02 -25.53 36.18
C LYS A 57 5.85 -25.07 37.62
N ASP A 58 6.25 -23.84 37.93
CA ASP A 58 6.12 -23.26 39.28
C ASP A 58 4.64 -23.00 39.66
N GLU A 59 3.72 -22.88 38.69
CA GLU A 59 2.28 -22.83 38.96
C GLU A 59 1.65 -24.22 39.25
N GLU A 60 2.36 -25.34 39.02
CA GLU A 60 1.90 -26.71 39.34
C GLU A 60 2.35 -27.22 40.73
N GLU A 61 3.30 -26.55 41.42
CA GLU A 61 3.74 -26.92 42.78
C GLU A 61 3.15 -26.00 43.85
N GLY A 62 1.84 -26.10 44.08
CA GLY A 62 1.15 -25.25 45.04
C GLY A 62 -0.18 -25.77 45.57
N ASP A 63 -0.25 -27.04 45.98
CA ASP A 63 -0.95 -27.48 47.21
C ASP A 63 -1.07 -29.02 47.31
N ALA A 64 -0.56 -29.57 48.42
CA ALA A 64 -1.17 -30.59 49.29
C ALA A 64 -0.25 -31.78 49.67
N GLU A 65 -0.06 -31.90 50.99
CA GLU A 65 0.53 -33.04 51.70
C GLU A 65 -0.28 -34.34 51.52
N GLU A 66 0.42 -35.46 51.76
CA GLU A 66 0.10 -36.88 51.58
C GLU A 66 -1.33 -37.35 51.96
N GLU A 67 -1.92 -38.22 51.12
CA GLU A 67 -2.51 -39.49 51.59
C GLU A 67 -2.73 -40.51 50.44
N GLU A 68 -2.95 -41.76 50.84
CA GLU A 68 -2.50 -43.02 50.23
C GLU A 68 -3.17 -43.49 48.92
N ALA A 69 -2.42 -44.35 48.22
CA ALA A 69 -2.77 -45.01 46.97
C ALA A 69 -4.04 -45.89 47.01
N GLN A 70 -4.92 -45.75 46.01
CA GLN A 70 -5.67 -46.86 45.42
C GLN A 70 -6.26 -46.57 44.03
N ASP A 71 -6.32 -47.66 43.27
CA ASP A 71 -6.65 -47.90 41.85
C ASP A 71 -8.05 -47.41 41.38
N MET A 72 -8.09 -46.64 40.28
CA MET A 72 -8.95 -46.85 39.08
C MET A 72 -9.25 -45.55 38.29
N GLN A 73 -9.09 -45.66 36.96
CA GLN A 73 -9.68 -44.85 35.87
C GLN A 73 -9.13 -43.42 35.68
N ARG A 74 -8.30 -43.27 34.63
CA ARG A 74 -8.05 -41.97 33.99
C ARG A 74 -9.37 -41.44 33.44
N GLU A 75 -9.93 -40.42 34.09
CA GLU A 75 -10.86 -39.52 33.43
C GLU A 75 -10.05 -38.57 32.54
N ASP A 76 -10.39 -38.53 31.25
CA ASP A 76 -9.78 -37.62 30.30
C ASP A 76 -9.88 -36.17 30.80
N PRO A 77 -8.81 -35.36 30.71
CA PRO A 77 -8.86 -33.97 31.15
C PRO A 77 -9.90 -33.24 30.28
N LYS A 78 -10.95 -32.73 30.94
CA LYS A 78 -11.96 -31.90 30.29
C LYS A 78 -11.27 -30.65 29.75
N ILE A 79 -11.05 -30.65 28.44
CA ILE A 79 -10.67 -29.47 27.68
C ILE A 79 -11.77 -28.44 27.95
N TYR A 80 -11.46 -27.41 28.73
CA TYR A 80 -12.29 -26.22 28.81
C TYR A 80 -12.24 -25.58 27.43
N GLN A 81 -13.26 -25.81 26.61
CA GLN A 81 -13.49 -25.03 25.41
C GLN A 81 -13.72 -23.59 25.85
N ILE A 82 -12.69 -22.76 25.73
CA ILE A 82 -12.87 -21.31 25.68
C ILE A 82 -13.66 -21.08 24.40
N ASP A 83 -14.96 -20.84 24.55
CA ASP A 83 -15.81 -20.37 23.46
C ASP A 83 -15.33 -18.96 23.12
N VAL A 84 -14.34 -18.87 22.22
CA VAL A 84 -13.88 -17.59 21.66
C VAL A 84 -15.02 -17.13 20.77
N GLN A 85 -15.95 -16.40 21.38
CA GLN A 85 -17.04 -15.78 20.66
C GLN A 85 -16.41 -14.84 19.62
N GLU A 86 -16.46 -15.25 18.35
CA GLU A 86 -15.89 -14.48 17.25
C GLU A 86 -16.45 -13.04 17.33
N ASP A 87 -15.56 -12.06 17.34
CA ASP A 87 -15.97 -10.65 17.35
C ASP A 87 -16.84 -10.39 16.11
N PRO A 88 -18.12 -9.97 16.27
CA PRO A 88 -19.01 -9.72 15.15
C PRO A 88 -18.53 -8.61 14.20
N CYS A 89 -17.54 -7.82 14.61
CA CYS A 89 -16.87 -6.81 13.79
C CYS A 89 -15.55 -7.29 13.17
N ALA A 90 -15.03 -8.45 13.56
CA ALA A 90 -13.85 -9.01 12.93
C ALA A 90 -14.12 -9.28 11.45
N GLY A 91 -13.31 -8.66 10.58
CA GLY A 91 -13.41 -8.83 9.14
C GLY A 91 -14.58 -8.11 8.47
N VAL A 92 -15.27 -7.18 9.14
CA VAL A 92 -16.32 -6.34 8.53
C VAL A 92 -15.70 -5.03 8.03
N PRO A 93 -15.41 -4.88 6.73
CA PRO A 93 -14.89 -3.62 6.19
C PRO A 93 -16.00 -2.57 6.16
N CYS A 94 -15.77 -1.43 6.84
CA CYS A 94 -16.68 -0.30 6.80
C CYS A 94 -16.19 0.78 5.82
N PRO A 95 -17.11 1.49 5.13
CA PRO A 95 -16.74 2.63 4.30
C PRO A 95 -16.03 3.74 5.09
N ALA A 96 -15.27 4.58 4.40
CA ALA A 96 -14.59 5.73 5.02
C ALA A 96 -15.57 6.60 5.84
N GLY A 97 -15.16 6.94 7.07
CA GLY A 97 -15.97 7.71 8.01
C GLY A 97 -16.96 6.87 8.83
N ARG A 98 -16.98 5.54 8.64
CA ARG A 98 -17.78 4.59 9.42
C ARG A 98 -16.89 3.57 10.13
N SER A 99 -17.27 3.20 11.35
CA SER A 99 -16.62 2.15 12.16
C SER A 99 -17.63 1.05 12.48
N CYS A 100 -17.16 -0.20 12.56
CA CYS A 100 -18.03 -1.30 12.95
C CYS A 100 -18.35 -1.23 14.44
N VAL A 101 -19.63 -1.35 14.78
CA VAL A 101 -20.10 -1.47 16.16
C VAL A 101 -21.08 -2.64 16.29
N VAL A 102 -21.02 -3.33 17.42
CA VAL A 102 -21.92 -4.46 17.71
C VAL A 102 -23.29 -3.91 18.11
N THR A 103 -24.31 -4.23 17.33
CA THR A 103 -25.69 -3.84 17.61
C THR A 103 -26.29 -4.66 18.73
N MET A 104 -27.44 -4.24 19.29
CA MET A 104 -28.19 -5.02 20.30
C MET A 104 -28.58 -6.43 19.83
N SER A 105 -28.56 -6.68 18.51
CA SER A 105 -28.84 -7.98 17.92
C SER A 105 -27.63 -8.93 17.88
N GLY A 106 -26.47 -8.50 18.40
CA GLY A 106 -25.22 -9.25 18.36
C GLY A 106 -24.53 -9.25 16.98
N LYS A 107 -24.99 -8.43 16.04
CA LYS A 107 -24.40 -8.30 14.69
C LYS A 107 -23.56 -7.02 14.58
N GLY A 108 -22.40 -7.11 13.92
CA GLY A 108 -21.60 -5.95 13.53
C GLY A 108 -22.31 -5.12 12.47
N ALA A 109 -22.36 -3.81 12.67
CA ALA A 109 -22.91 -2.86 11.71
C ALA A 109 -22.04 -1.61 11.63
N CYS A 110 -21.86 -1.06 10.44
CA CYS A 110 -21.09 0.17 10.23
C CYS A 110 -21.92 1.40 10.63
N GLN A 111 -21.42 2.18 11.58
CA GLN A 111 -22.01 3.46 11.99
C GLN A 111 -20.99 4.59 11.85
N CYS A 112 -21.44 5.84 11.73
CA CYS A 112 -20.53 6.98 11.64
C CYS A 112 -19.57 7.02 12.83
N VAL A 113 -18.30 7.31 12.56
CA VAL A 113 -17.27 7.47 13.59
C VAL A 113 -17.68 8.55 14.58
N THR A 114 -17.60 8.26 15.88
CA THR A 114 -18.06 9.19 16.92
C THR A 114 -17.07 10.32 17.16
N ALA A 115 -15.78 10.01 17.14
CA ALA A 115 -14.67 10.95 17.35
C ALA A 115 -13.45 10.53 16.52
N CYS A 116 -12.72 11.53 16.01
CA CYS A 116 -11.44 11.35 15.33
C CYS A 116 -10.29 11.68 16.30
N GLU A 117 -9.12 11.09 16.06
CA GLU A 117 -7.91 11.41 16.82
C GLU A 117 -7.48 12.86 16.55
N GLU A 118 -7.02 13.55 17.59
CA GLU A 118 -6.49 14.90 17.42
C GLU A 118 -5.14 14.85 16.73
N GLU A 119 -5.06 15.46 15.55
CA GLU A 119 -3.83 15.58 14.78
C GLU A 119 -3.43 17.05 14.66
N THR A 120 -2.15 17.31 14.93
CA THR A 120 -1.59 18.67 14.95
C THR A 120 -0.70 18.96 13.76
N ASP A 121 -0.23 17.91 13.05
CA ASP A 121 0.62 18.06 11.89
C ASP A 121 -0.14 18.67 10.71
N PRO A 122 0.27 19.84 10.20
CA PRO A 122 -0.37 20.48 9.05
C PRO A 122 -0.37 19.60 7.78
N ARG A 123 0.55 18.64 7.66
CA ARG A 123 0.64 17.72 6.51
C ARG A 123 -0.46 16.66 6.50
N ARG A 124 -1.11 16.42 7.64
CA ARG A 124 -2.24 15.47 7.79
C ARG A 124 -3.60 16.10 7.50
N ARG A 125 -3.63 17.42 7.31
CA ARG A 125 -4.83 18.14 6.85
C ARG A 125 -5.20 17.70 5.45
N VAL A 126 -6.46 17.95 5.08
CA VAL A 126 -6.96 17.67 3.74
C VAL A 126 -7.75 18.86 3.20
N CYS A 127 -7.68 19.07 1.89
CA CYS A 127 -8.54 20.02 1.20
C CYS A 127 -9.71 19.27 0.58
N SER A 128 -10.92 19.78 0.81
CA SER A 128 -12.14 19.21 0.25
C SER A 128 -12.47 19.76 -1.14
N ASN A 129 -13.38 19.08 -1.84
CA ASN A 129 -13.96 19.53 -3.11
C ASN A 129 -14.72 20.86 -3.03
N HIS A 130 -14.95 21.40 -1.82
CA HIS A 130 -15.53 22.73 -1.58
C HIS A 130 -14.47 23.80 -1.26
N ASN A 131 -13.18 23.49 -1.46
CA ASN A 131 -12.05 24.36 -1.13
C ASN A 131 -11.98 24.75 0.37
N GLU A 132 -12.45 23.85 1.23
CA GLU A 132 -12.39 23.99 2.69
C GLU A 132 -11.35 23.04 3.26
N THR A 133 -10.50 23.53 4.17
CA THR A 133 -9.47 22.74 4.85
C THR A 133 -10.04 22.04 6.07
N TRP A 134 -9.82 20.73 6.15
CA TRP A 134 -10.20 19.88 7.27
C TRP A 134 -8.94 19.43 8.04
N MET A 135 -9.10 19.21 9.34
CA MET A 135 -7.98 18.86 10.23
C MET A 135 -7.40 17.50 9.92
N THR A 136 -8.25 16.51 9.67
CA THR A 136 -7.88 15.16 9.23
C THR A 136 -8.81 14.66 8.14
N ASP A 137 -8.40 13.62 7.42
CA ASP A 137 -9.28 12.85 6.53
C ASP A 137 -10.45 12.21 7.30
N CYS A 138 -10.23 11.76 8.54
CA CYS A 138 -11.29 11.23 9.40
C CYS A 138 -12.39 12.26 9.64
N ASP A 139 -12.05 13.51 9.98
CA ASP A 139 -13.05 14.57 10.24
C ASP A 139 -13.94 14.82 9.04
N LEU A 140 -13.34 14.86 7.84
CA LEU A 140 -14.03 15.06 6.58
C LEU A 140 -14.99 13.89 6.30
N HIS A 141 -14.50 12.64 6.39
CA HIS A 141 -15.32 11.46 6.13
C HIS A 141 -16.44 11.29 7.17
N ARG A 142 -16.17 11.63 8.43
CA ARG A 142 -17.18 11.68 9.50
C ARG A 142 -18.26 12.70 9.18
N GLN A 143 -17.88 13.92 8.78
CA GLN A 143 -18.86 14.95 8.41
C GLN A 143 -19.74 14.50 7.24
N ARG A 144 -19.14 13.89 6.21
CA ARG A 144 -19.87 13.29 5.10
C ARG A 144 -20.88 12.26 5.60
N CYS A 145 -20.44 11.30 6.43
CA CYS A 145 -21.29 10.25 6.98
C CYS A 145 -22.50 10.82 7.74
N LEU A 146 -22.28 11.80 8.63
CA LEU A 146 -23.35 12.44 9.40
C LEU A 146 -24.39 13.12 8.50
N CYS A 147 -23.95 13.73 7.40
CA CYS A 147 -24.83 14.41 6.46
C CYS A 147 -25.54 13.46 5.49
N GLU A 148 -24.88 12.38 5.05
CA GLU A 148 -25.51 11.30 4.29
C GLU A 148 -26.66 10.65 5.07
N ASP A 149 -26.43 10.36 6.36
CA ASP A 149 -27.38 9.66 7.22
C ASP A 149 -28.40 10.61 7.89
N GLY A 150 -28.29 11.93 7.69
CA GLY A 150 -29.20 12.94 8.26
C GLY A 150 -29.14 13.04 9.79
N LEU A 151 -27.98 12.74 10.37
CA LEU A 151 -27.78 12.68 11.83
C LEU A 151 -27.52 14.07 12.43
N ALA A 152 -27.79 14.19 13.74
CA ALA A 152 -27.42 15.37 14.51
C ALA A 152 -25.89 15.56 14.46
N GLY A 153 -25.43 16.73 14.03
CA GLY A 153 -24.01 17.01 13.78
C GLY A 153 -23.66 17.22 12.32
N CYS A 154 -24.58 16.99 11.38
CA CYS A 154 -24.44 17.54 10.04
C CYS A 154 -24.45 19.08 10.10
N GLN A 155 -23.40 19.72 9.58
CA GLN A 155 -23.25 21.17 9.59
C GLN A 155 -24.01 21.84 8.43
N ASP A 156 -23.99 21.21 7.24
CA ASP A 156 -24.60 21.74 6.02
C ASP A 156 -24.91 20.58 5.05
N ASP A 157 -26.04 20.68 4.34
CA ASP A 157 -26.46 19.71 3.33
C ASP A 157 -25.46 19.57 2.17
N LYS A 158 -24.64 20.60 1.89
CA LYS A 158 -23.59 20.54 0.87
C LYS A 158 -22.53 19.46 1.15
N TYR A 159 -22.44 18.99 2.40
CA TYR A 159 -21.48 17.98 2.83
C TYR A 159 -21.92 16.54 2.57
N LYS A 160 -23.13 16.31 2.01
CA LYS A 160 -23.59 14.96 1.60
C LYS A 160 -22.66 14.31 0.57
N HIS A 161 -22.03 15.09 -0.30
CA HIS A 161 -21.09 14.62 -1.31
C HIS A 161 -19.66 15.11 -1.07
N LEU A 162 -19.34 15.40 0.20
CA LEU A 162 -18.02 15.86 0.62
C LEU A 162 -16.98 14.77 0.35
N HIS A 163 -15.89 15.14 -0.32
CA HIS A 163 -14.75 14.26 -0.54
C HIS A 163 -13.46 15.05 -0.51
N ILE A 164 -12.35 14.34 -0.29
CA ILE A 164 -11.01 14.91 -0.36
C ILE A 164 -10.71 15.20 -1.83
N ASP A 165 -10.26 16.41 -2.12
CA ASP A 165 -9.71 16.76 -3.44
C ASP A 165 -8.20 16.50 -3.47
N TYR A 166 -7.49 16.92 -2.41
CA TYR A 166 -6.06 16.61 -2.21
C TYR A 166 -5.63 16.64 -0.75
N TYR A 167 -4.50 16.00 -0.46
CA TYR A 167 -3.86 16.00 0.85
C TYR A 167 -3.08 17.30 1.08
N GLY A 168 -3.12 17.80 2.31
CA GLY A 168 -2.60 19.10 2.72
C GLY A 168 -3.69 20.14 2.92
N GLN A 169 -3.29 21.33 3.40
CA GLN A 169 -4.20 22.46 3.52
C GLN A 169 -4.59 23.02 2.15
N CYS A 170 -5.77 23.61 2.05
CA CYS A 170 -6.20 24.24 0.81
C CYS A 170 -5.27 25.40 0.43
N GLN A 171 -4.91 25.46 -0.85
CA GLN A 171 -4.03 26.45 -1.44
C GLN A 171 -4.49 26.81 -2.85
N GLN A 172 -4.03 27.96 -3.33
CA GLN A 172 -4.28 28.36 -4.71
C GLN A 172 -3.40 27.51 -5.64
N LEU A 173 -4.04 26.64 -6.41
CA LEU A 173 -3.36 25.89 -7.48
C LEU A 173 -3.20 26.80 -8.71
N PRO A 174 -2.07 26.72 -9.42
CA PRO A 174 -1.92 27.38 -10.71
C PRO A 174 -2.87 26.76 -11.75
N GLU A 175 -3.25 27.55 -12.75
CA GLU A 175 -4.00 27.05 -13.90
C GLU A 175 -3.08 26.17 -14.76
N CYS A 176 -3.65 25.13 -15.37
CA CYS A 176 -2.90 24.23 -16.25
C CYS A 176 -2.79 24.84 -17.65
N GLU A 177 -1.58 25.23 -18.04
CA GLU A 177 -1.32 25.82 -19.36
C GLU A 177 -1.45 24.76 -20.47
N PRO A 178 -1.89 25.15 -21.69
CA PRO A 178 -2.07 24.20 -22.80
C PRO A 178 -0.80 23.43 -23.17
N GLU A 179 0.37 24.06 -23.06
CA GLU A 179 1.65 23.42 -23.33
C GLU A 179 1.98 22.36 -22.28
N ASP A 180 1.73 22.66 -21.00
CA ASP A 180 1.95 21.73 -19.89
C ASP A 180 1.01 20.53 -19.99
N LEU A 181 -0.26 20.77 -20.36
CA LEU A 181 -1.25 19.71 -20.59
C LEU A 181 -0.88 18.81 -21.77
N ALA A 182 -0.35 19.38 -22.86
CA ALA A 182 0.09 18.62 -24.03
C ALA A 182 1.30 17.71 -23.72
N ASP A 183 2.17 18.14 -22.80
CA ASP A 183 3.34 17.40 -22.34
C ASP A 183 3.01 16.33 -21.29
N PHE A 184 1.95 16.56 -20.51
CA PHE A 184 1.55 15.75 -19.36
C PHE A 184 1.46 14.24 -19.64
N PRO A 185 0.81 13.76 -20.72
CA PRO A 185 0.68 12.33 -20.98
C PRO A 185 2.03 11.60 -21.06
N ARG A 186 3.05 12.24 -21.66
CA ARG A 186 4.39 11.66 -21.77
C ARG A 186 5.05 11.59 -20.39
N ARG A 187 5.01 12.66 -19.60
CA ARG A 187 5.60 12.66 -18.25
C ARG A 187 4.91 11.64 -17.35
N MET A 188 3.61 11.50 -17.48
CA MET A 188 2.81 10.57 -16.71
C MET A 188 3.21 9.11 -16.98
N ARG A 189 3.31 8.68 -18.25
CA ARG A 189 3.76 7.30 -18.56
C ARG A 189 5.20 7.02 -18.11
N GLU A 190 6.09 8.00 -18.23
CA GLU A 190 7.49 7.87 -17.77
C GLU A 190 7.57 7.76 -16.25
N TRP A 191 6.73 8.53 -15.55
CA TRP A 191 6.59 8.47 -14.10
C TRP A 191 6.00 7.13 -13.66
N LEU A 192 4.94 6.62 -14.32
CA LEU A 192 4.34 5.32 -14.01
C LEU A 192 5.34 4.18 -14.11
N PHE A 193 6.16 4.16 -15.17
CA PHE A 193 7.24 3.19 -15.29
C PHE A 193 8.26 3.31 -14.16
N SER A 194 8.62 4.54 -13.77
CA SER A 194 9.56 4.76 -12.65
C SER A 194 8.98 4.28 -11.33
N VAL A 195 7.68 4.46 -11.10
CA VAL A 195 6.97 3.93 -9.92
C VAL A 195 6.93 2.41 -9.96
N MET A 196 6.58 1.82 -11.09
CA MET A 196 6.56 0.36 -11.26
C MET A 196 7.92 -0.25 -10.93
N ARG A 197 9.01 0.31 -11.47
CA ARG A 197 10.38 -0.13 -11.16
C ARG A 197 10.72 0.00 -9.66
N ASP A 198 10.42 1.14 -9.02
CA ASP A 198 10.68 1.31 -7.58
C ASP A 198 9.87 0.32 -6.73
N MET A 199 8.65 -0.03 -7.14
CA MET A 199 7.84 -1.04 -6.47
C MET A 199 8.38 -2.46 -6.71
N ALA A 200 8.91 -2.76 -7.90
CA ALA A 200 9.59 -4.02 -8.23
C ALA A 200 10.86 -4.20 -7.38
N ASP A 201 11.69 -3.16 -7.30
CA ASP A 201 12.94 -3.13 -6.51
C ASP A 201 12.68 -3.37 -5.00
N ARG A 202 11.50 -2.98 -4.51
CA ARG A 202 11.08 -3.15 -3.11
C ARG A 202 10.31 -4.45 -2.85
N HIS A 203 10.10 -5.30 -3.86
CA HIS A 203 9.31 -6.52 -3.77
C HIS A 203 7.86 -6.29 -3.29
N ILE A 204 7.28 -5.16 -3.69
CA ILE A 204 5.88 -4.80 -3.39
C ILE A 204 4.96 -5.25 -4.53
N LEU A 205 5.48 -5.33 -5.76
CA LEU A 205 4.73 -5.85 -6.89
C LEU A 205 4.48 -7.35 -6.77
N SER A 206 3.38 -7.81 -7.35
CA SER A 206 3.14 -9.23 -7.52
C SER A 206 4.21 -9.84 -8.44
N ALA A 207 4.48 -11.14 -8.27
CA ALA A 207 5.47 -11.84 -9.10
C ALA A 207 5.20 -11.72 -10.61
N HIS A 208 3.94 -11.59 -11.00
CA HIS A 208 3.53 -11.34 -12.39
C HIS A 208 4.03 -9.98 -12.87
N TYR A 209 3.75 -8.90 -12.14
CA TYR A 209 4.17 -7.55 -12.53
C TYR A 209 5.69 -7.35 -12.41
N GLU A 210 6.36 -7.99 -11.46
CA GLU A 210 7.83 -8.01 -11.43
C GLU A 210 8.43 -8.64 -12.70
N LYS A 211 7.80 -9.70 -13.24
CA LYS A 211 8.24 -10.31 -14.50
C LYS A 211 8.05 -9.35 -15.67
N LEU A 212 6.89 -8.70 -15.72
CA LEU A 212 6.54 -7.73 -16.76
C LEU A 212 7.49 -6.51 -16.76
N GLU A 213 7.92 -6.07 -15.59
CA GLU A 213 8.91 -5.00 -15.42
C GLU A 213 10.29 -5.41 -15.97
N ARG A 214 10.76 -6.62 -15.66
CA ARG A 214 12.04 -7.13 -16.19
C ARG A 214 12.03 -7.29 -17.70
N GLU A 215 10.92 -7.76 -18.27
CA GLU A 215 10.76 -7.86 -19.73
C GLU A 215 10.81 -6.47 -20.40
N ALA A 216 10.30 -5.45 -19.72
CA ALA A 216 10.36 -4.05 -20.16
C ALA A 216 11.78 -3.44 -20.07
N GLU A 217 12.69 -3.96 -19.25
CA GLU A 217 14.11 -3.57 -19.29
C GLU A 217 14.81 -4.12 -20.54
N ASP A 218 14.40 -5.29 -21.01
CA ASP A 218 14.96 -5.95 -22.20
C ASP A 218 14.38 -5.40 -23.51
N ASP A 219 13.10 -4.99 -23.52
CA ASP A 219 12.42 -4.41 -24.67
C ASP A 219 11.84 -3.01 -24.38
N GLU A 220 12.58 -1.98 -24.81
CA GLU A 220 12.18 -0.58 -24.67
C GLU A 220 10.87 -0.22 -25.41
N THR A 221 10.38 -1.06 -26.34
CA THR A 221 9.12 -0.80 -27.05
C THR A 221 7.90 -1.04 -26.15
N GLN A 222 7.98 -2.00 -25.23
CA GLN A 222 6.86 -2.37 -24.35
C GLN A 222 6.92 -1.71 -22.97
N LYS A 223 8.04 -1.05 -22.66
CA LYS A 223 8.33 -0.42 -21.37
C LYS A 223 7.22 0.47 -20.84
N TRP A 224 6.73 1.38 -21.68
CA TRP A 224 5.66 2.30 -21.28
C TRP A 224 4.32 1.59 -21.23
N SER A 225 4.03 0.74 -22.21
CA SER A 225 2.77 0.00 -22.31
C SER A 225 2.55 -0.90 -21.09
N ASN A 226 3.57 -1.64 -20.66
CA ASN A 226 3.54 -2.49 -19.45
C ASN A 226 3.19 -1.70 -18.19
N ALA A 227 3.85 -0.56 -17.96
CA ALA A 227 3.61 0.27 -16.79
C ALA A 227 2.23 0.93 -16.79
N VAL A 228 1.77 1.36 -17.96
CA VAL A 228 0.46 1.98 -18.13
C VAL A 228 -0.67 0.99 -17.85
N VAL A 229 -0.55 -0.23 -18.38
CA VAL A 229 -1.53 -1.31 -18.17
C VAL A 229 -1.49 -1.79 -16.72
N TRP A 230 -0.31 -2.04 -16.17
CA TRP A 230 -0.14 -2.38 -14.75
C TRP A 230 -0.86 -1.38 -13.87
N LYS A 231 -0.64 -0.07 -14.08
CA LYS A 231 -1.26 0.94 -13.24
C LYS A 231 -2.78 0.93 -13.37
N TRP A 232 -3.31 0.74 -14.56
CA TRP A 232 -4.75 0.66 -14.75
C TRP A 232 -5.35 -0.56 -14.04
N CYS A 233 -4.72 -1.74 -14.17
CA CYS A 233 -5.17 -2.95 -13.46
C CYS A 233 -5.03 -2.81 -11.92
N ASP A 234 -4.08 -2.02 -11.43
CA ASP A 234 -3.90 -1.70 -10.00
C ASP A 234 -4.99 -0.72 -9.50
N LEU A 235 -5.49 0.16 -10.36
CA LEU A 235 -6.57 1.09 -10.06
C LEU A 235 -7.96 0.43 -10.13
N ASP A 236 -8.19 -0.54 -11.03
CA ASP A 236 -9.42 -1.35 -11.12
C ASP A 236 -9.54 -2.26 -9.87
N GLY A 237 -10.04 -1.66 -8.80
CA GLY A 237 -10.17 -2.27 -7.49
C GLY A 237 -11.44 -3.12 -7.38
N PRO A 238 -11.75 -3.67 -6.20
CA PRO A 238 -13.00 -4.40 -6.02
C PRO A 238 -14.24 -3.47 -6.04
N PRO A 239 -15.29 -3.78 -6.83
CA PRO A 239 -15.39 -4.91 -7.76
C PRO A 239 -14.63 -4.66 -9.06
N LYS A 240 -13.76 -5.60 -9.47
CA LYS A 240 -12.99 -5.49 -10.71
C LYS A 240 -13.93 -5.58 -11.92
N ASP A 241 -14.40 -4.45 -12.41
CA ASP A 241 -15.42 -4.34 -13.45
C ASP A 241 -14.87 -3.84 -14.79
N LYS A 242 -13.54 -3.85 -14.93
CA LYS A 242 -12.78 -3.44 -16.12
C LYS A 242 -13.01 -1.97 -16.49
N VAL A 243 -13.30 -1.13 -15.50
CA VAL A 243 -13.37 0.32 -15.66
C VAL A 243 -12.82 0.99 -14.42
N VAL A 244 -12.06 2.06 -14.59
CA VAL A 244 -11.58 2.85 -13.46
C VAL A 244 -12.52 4.03 -13.24
N SER A 245 -13.18 4.05 -12.09
CA SER A 245 -14.06 5.15 -11.68
C SER A 245 -13.28 6.36 -11.16
N ARG A 246 -13.95 7.52 -11.05
CA ARG A 246 -13.37 8.71 -10.38
C ARG A 246 -12.89 8.43 -8.95
N HIS A 247 -13.53 7.50 -8.23
CA HIS A 247 -13.10 7.13 -6.88
C HIS A 247 -11.81 6.33 -6.89
N GLU A 248 -11.64 5.45 -7.87
CA GLU A 248 -10.43 4.63 -8.03
C GLU A 248 -9.23 5.43 -8.50
N LEU A 249 -9.42 6.57 -9.18
CA LEU A 249 -8.35 7.52 -9.50
C LEU A 249 -7.81 8.27 -8.28
N PHE A 250 -8.48 8.18 -7.13
CA PHE A 250 -8.12 8.94 -5.93
C PHE A 250 -6.66 8.76 -5.47
N PRO A 251 -6.09 7.53 -5.41
CA PRO A 251 -4.70 7.31 -5.01
C PRO A 251 -3.68 7.94 -5.97
N LEU A 252 -4.10 8.29 -7.19
CA LEU A 252 -3.27 8.97 -8.16
C LEU A 252 -3.45 10.49 -8.10
N ARG A 253 -4.70 10.97 -8.07
CA ARG A 253 -5.03 12.40 -8.09
C ARG A 253 -4.64 13.10 -6.79
N ALA A 254 -5.18 12.65 -5.66
CA ALA A 254 -5.14 13.42 -4.41
C ALA A 254 -3.72 13.63 -3.85
N PRO A 255 -2.79 12.67 -3.94
CA PRO A 255 -1.41 12.88 -3.49
C PRO A 255 -0.57 13.79 -4.40
N LEU A 256 -0.90 13.86 -5.70
CA LEU A 256 -0.08 14.55 -6.70
C LEU A 256 -0.62 15.91 -7.12
N LEU A 257 -1.92 16.20 -6.91
CA LEU A 257 -2.58 17.40 -7.43
C LEU A 257 -1.90 18.72 -7.03
N THR A 258 -1.30 18.78 -5.84
CA THR A 258 -0.57 19.98 -5.37
C THR A 258 0.79 20.18 -6.02
N LEU A 259 1.38 19.10 -6.56
CA LEU A 259 2.68 19.11 -7.24
C LEU A 259 2.50 19.17 -8.76
N GLU A 260 1.41 18.60 -9.26
CA GLU A 260 1.09 18.40 -10.67
C GLU A 260 -0.35 18.88 -10.91
N HIS A 261 -0.54 20.20 -10.94
CA HIS A 261 -1.83 20.85 -11.10
C HIS A 261 -2.60 20.45 -12.39
N CYS A 262 -1.88 19.99 -13.42
CA CYS A 262 -2.47 19.48 -14.65
C CYS A 262 -3.07 18.07 -14.54
N ILE A 263 -2.88 17.34 -13.43
CA ILE A 263 -3.38 15.98 -13.30
C ILE A 263 -4.91 15.91 -13.37
N ALA A 264 -5.62 16.88 -12.80
CA ALA A 264 -7.07 16.95 -12.83
C ALA A 264 -7.61 17.11 -14.26
N PRO A 265 -7.25 18.18 -15.01
CA PRO A 265 -7.74 18.34 -16.38
C PRO A 265 -7.24 17.23 -17.33
N PHE A 266 -6.06 16.66 -17.09
CA PHE A 266 -5.59 15.49 -17.82
C PHE A 266 -6.51 14.28 -17.62
N LEU A 267 -6.80 13.90 -16.36
CA LEU A 267 -7.68 12.76 -16.08
C LEU A 267 -9.10 12.96 -16.62
N ASP A 268 -9.62 14.19 -16.55
CA ASP A 268 -10.92 14.54 -17.17
C ASP A 268 -10.87 14.38 -18.70
N SER A 269 -9.72 14.65 -19.34
CA SER A 269 -9.55 14.45 -20.79
C SER A 269 -9.45 12.98 -21.21
N CYS A 270 -9.20 12.07 -20.27
CA CYS A 270 -9.15 10.63 -20.52
C CYS A 270 -10.56 9.99 -20.55
N ASP A 271 -11.62 10.74 -20.26
CA ASP A 271 -13.04 10.32 -20.30
C ASP A 271 -13.77 11.11 -21.41
N PRO A 272 -13.57 10.77 -22.70
CA PRO A 272 -14.10 11.54 -23.83
C PRO A 272 -15.61 11.40 -24.01
N ASN A 273 -16.21 10.34 -23.46
CA ASN A 273 -17.66 10.07 -23.46
C ASN A 273 -18.37 10.61 -22.21
N ASP A 274 -17.63 11.16 -21.24
CA ASP A 274 -18.11 11.76 -19.98
C ASP A 274 -19.06 10.83 -19.20
N ASP A 275 -18.75 9.53 -19.17
CA ASP A 275 -19.51 8.54 -18.41
C ASP A 275 -18.94 8.32 -16.99
N HIS A 276 -17.90 9.08 -16.63
CA HIS A 276 -17.17 9.07 -15.37
C HIS A 276 -16.43 7.76 -15.08
N LYS A 277 -16.16 6.99 -16.14
CA LYS A 277 -15.41 5.75 -16.13
C LYS A 277 -14.32 5.82 -17.18
N ILE A 278 -13.18 5.18 -16.90
CA ILE A 278 -12.06 5.11 -17.83
C ILE A 278 -11.76 3.65 -18.13
N THR A 279 -12.03 3.23 -19.35
CA THR A 279 -11.64 1.91 -19.86
C THR A 279 -10.13 1.84 -20.09
N LEU A 280 -9.59 0.62 -20.18
CA LEU A 280 -8.16 0.44 -20.51
C LEU A 280 -7.80 1.08 -21.86
N LYS A 281 -8.70 0.99 -22.84
CA LYS A 281 -8.52 1.61 -24.16
C LYS A 281 -8.40 3.13 -24.06
N GLU A 282 -9.32 3.77 -23.34
CA GLU A 282 -9.29 5.22 -23.13
C GLU A 282 -8.02 5.66 -22.39
N TRP A 283 -7.64 4.93 -21.34
CA TRP A 283 -6.43 5.18 -20.59
C TRP A 283 -5.16 5.10 -21.45
N GLY A 284 -5.02 4.05 -22.25
CA GLY A 284 -3.86 3.85 -23.13
C GLY A 284 -3.76 4.93 -24.21
N VAL A 285 -4.87 5.26 -24.88
CA VAL A 285 -4.92 6.34 -25.88
C VAL A 285 -4.62 7.71 -25.23
N CYS A 286 -5.14 7.94 -24.02
CA CYS A 286 -4.87 9.17 -23.26
C CYS A 286 -3.37 9.35 -22.99
N LEU A 287 -2.67 8.25 -22.66
CA LEU A 287 -1.23 8.20 -22.40
C LEU A 287 -0.35 8.04 -23.66
N LYS A 288 -0.94 8.22 -24.84
CA LYS A 288 -0.25 8.19 -26.14
C LYS A 288 0.46 6.86 -26.39
N LEU A 289 -0.20 5.75 -26.04
CA LEU A 289 0.16 4.42 -26.51
C LEU A 289 -0.49 4.13 -27.86
N ASP A 290 0.13 3.25 -28.63
CA ASP A 290 -0.42 2.78 -29.90
C ASP A 290 -1.62 1.84 -29.64
N GLU A 291 -2.68 1.96 -30.43
CA GLU A 291 -3.91 1.16 -30.21
C GLU A 291 -3.67 -0.34 -30.37
N GLU A 292 -2.68 -0.75 -31.16
CA GLU A 292 -2.27 -2.15 -31.32
C GLU A 292 -1.70 -2.69 -30.01
N ASP A 293 -0.78 -1.95 -29.37
CA ASP A 293 -0.20 -2.34 -28.07
C ASP A 293 -1.26 -2.46 -26.98
N VAL A 294 -2.24 -1.55 -26.96
CA VAL A 294 -3.30 -1.56 -25.94
C VAL A 294 -4.27 -2.73 -26.16
N ALA A 295 -4.56 -3.08 -27.42
CA ALA A 295 -5.43 -4.20 -27.74
C ALA A 295 -4.82 -5.56 -27.37
N ASP A 296 -3.52 -5.72 -27.57
CA ASP A 296 -2.78 -6.95 -27.19
C ASP A 296 -2.68 -7.12 -25.66
N MET A 297 -2.96 -6.06 -24.89
CA MET A 297 -2.83 -6.03 -23.43
C MET A 297 -4.15 -6.10 -22.65
N ASP A 298 -5.31 -6.21 -23.31
CA ASP A 298 -6.62 -6.36 -22.63
C ASP A 298 -6.72 -7.66 -21.82
N ASP A 299 -6.00 -8.69 -22.25
CA ASP A 299 -5.89 -9.98 -21.56
C ASP A 299 -4.93 -9.94 -20.35
N LEU A 300 -4.09 -8.90 -20.25
CA LEU A 300 -3.02 -8.83 -19.26
C LEU A 300 -3.55 -8.69 -17.82
N CYS A 301 -4.68 -8.00 -17.61
CA CYS A 301 -5.29 -7.88 -16.29
C CYS A 301 -5.93 -9.20 -15.82
N GLU A 302 -6.26 -10.13 -16.73
CA GLU A 302 -6.92 -11.41 -16.38
C GLU A 302 -5.97 -12.37 -15.66
N ASP A 303 -4.68 -12.38 -16.01
CA ASP A 303 -3.70 -13.24 -15.35
C ASP A 303 -3.42 -12.85 -13.89
N ILE A 304 -3.62 -11.58 -13.51
CA ILE A 304 -3.57 -11.12 -12.11
C ILE A 304 -4.78 -11.61 -11.32
N ARG A 305 -5.97 -11.62 -11.95
CA ARG A 305 -7.23 -12.06 -11.34
C ARG A 305 -7.17 -13.52 -10.87
N ASP A 306 -6.47 -14.37 -11.62
CA ASP A 306 -6.36 -15.81 -11.34
C ASP A 306 -5.22 -16.18 -10.38
N GLN A 307 -4.22 -15.31 -10.21
CA GLN A 307 -3.07 -15.57 -9.34
C GLN A 307 -3.28 -15.06 -7.91
N GLU A 308 -3.96 -13.92 -7.72
CA GLU A 308 -4.33 -13.40 -6.39
C GLU A 308 -5.41 -14.25 -5.69
N ALA A 309 -6.23 -14.97 -6.46
CA ALA A 309 -7.27 -15.86 -5.94
C ALA A 309 -6.74 -17.20 -5.39
N LYS A 310 -5.45 -17.52 -5.60
CA LYS A 310 -4.86 -18.76 -5.09
C LYS A 310 -4.42 -18.54 -3.64
N PRO A 311 -4.98 -19.29 -2.67
CA PRO A 311 -4.54 -19.18 -1.29
C PRO A 311 -3.06 -19.55 -1.23
N VAL A 312 -2.25 -18.63 -0.70
CA VAL A 312 -0.87 -18.91 -0.31
C VAL A 312 -0.95 -20.07 0.67
N LYS A 313 -0.54 -21.27 0.22
CA LYS A 313 -0.35 -22.41 1.11
C LYS A 313 0.71 -21.98 2.12
N LYS A 314 0.29 -21.69 3.35
CA LYS A 314 1.19 -21.62 4.49
C LYS A 314 1.93 -22.96 4.54
N ILE A 315 3.24 -22.91 4.32
CA ILE A 315 4.18 -24.02 4.57
C ILE A 315 4.42 -24.07 6.06
#